data_AF-A0A2V0NJW2-F1
#
_entry.id   AF-A0A2V0NJW2-F1
#
_cell.length_a   1.000
_cell.length_b   1.000
_cell.length_c   1.000
_cell.angle_alpha   90.00
_cell.angle_beta   90.00
_cell.angle_gamma   90.00
#
_symmetry.space_group_name_H-M   'P 1'
#
loop_
_entity.id
_entity.type
_entity.pdbx_description
1 polymer ?
#
loop_
_entity_poly.entity_id
_entity_poly.type
_entity_poly.pdbx_seq_one_letter_code
_entity_poly.pdbx_strand_id
1 'polypeptide(L)'
;MRRAALSALRLSAAWPRGTEPWQGAAAALCQAALPLPAAAGPARALATGGVNPDGTPFADAQRAGTADLCDVHVPEPVDKISQRKVQIAQPGLFRDFGGRAKFSGPASTVLCFENNPLVRKALCDEKGEGRVLVVDAGASMRCAVLGDNLAESAQKNGWSGIIVHGCIRDSATIAALPNLGVKALATHPLKSSKRDPGFRDVPVTFAGVTIKPGDWVYADEDGILVAPHELKL
;
A
#
# COMPACT_ATOMS: atom_id res chain seq x y z
N MET A 1 53.24 15.99 41.28
CA MET A 1 54.37 16.87 40.88
C MET A 1 54.93 16.41 39.54
N ARG A 2 55.18 17.36 38.63
CA ARG A 2 55.96 17.30 37.38
C ARG A 2 55.28 16.84 36.07
N ARG A 3 54.98 17.86 35.26
CA ARG A 3 54.87 17.90 33.79
C ARG A 3 56.18 17.48 33.10
N ALA A 4 56.08 16.86 31.92
CA ALA A 4 57.01 16.96 30.78
C ALA A 4 56.46 16.07 29.64
N ALA A 5 56.68 16.28 28.35
CA ALA A 5 56.98 17.41 27.49
C ALA A 5 56.74 16.87 26.06
N LEU A 6 56.18 17.68 25.17
CA LEU A 6 56.01 17.37 23.75
C LEU A 6 57.38 17.25 23.07
N SER A 7 57.52 16.29 22.15
CA SER A 7 58.52 16.34 21.09
C SER A 7 57.83 16.12 19.75
N ALA A 8 58.04 17.10 18.88
CA ALA A 8 57.55 17.16 17.51
C ALA A 8 58.35 16.23 16.60
N LEU A 9 57.67 15.62 15.63
CA LEU A 9 58.31 15.23 14.37
C LEU A 9 57.47 15.81 13.23
N ARG A 10 58.04 16.83 12.58
CA ARG A 10 57.59 17.39 11.30
C ARG A 10 58.00 16.42 10.19
N LEU A 11 57.06 16.06 9.33
CA LEU A 11 57.37 15.66 7.95
C LEU A 11 56.52 16.51 7.01
N SER A 12 57.25 17.32 6.25
CA SER A 12 56.79 18.26 5.23
C SER A 12 56.48 17.49 3.96
N ALA A 13 55.25 17.61 3.44
CA ALA A 13 54.92 17.25 2.06
C ALA A 13 54.41 18.52 1.36
N ALA A 14 55.25 19.03 0.47
CA ALA A 14 55.00 20.19 -0.37
C ALA A 14 53.92 19.86 -1.42
N TRP A 15 52.96 20.76 -1.59
CA TRP A 15 51.93 20.69 -2.62
C TRP A 15 52.36 21.55 -3.82
N PRO A 16 52.42 21.01 -5.05
CA PRO A 16 52.71 21.82 -6.23
C PRO A 16 51.52 22.70 -6.63
N ARG A 17 51.82 23.96 -6.94
CA ARG A 17 50.91 24.99 -7.46
C ARG A 17 50.79 24.87 -8.99
N GLY A 18 49.58 25.06 -9.51
CA GLY A 18 49.24 25.20 -10.94
C GLY A 18 48.84 23.86 -11.56
N THR A 19 47.77 23.72 -12.35
CA THR A 19 46.97 24.67 -13.14
C THR A 19 45.55 24.12 -13.31
N GLU A 20 44.54 24.99 -13.23
CA GLU A 20 43.14 24.70 -13.53
C GLU A 20 42.94 24.09 -14.92
N PRO A 21 41.95 23.19 -15.07
CA PRO A 21 40.78 23.59 -15.85
C PRO A 21 39.48 23.06 -15.20
N TRP A 22 38.86 23.87 -14.35
CA TRP A 22 37.48 23.65 -13.89
C TRP A 22 36.63 24.88 -14.24
N GLN A 23 36.56 25.20 -15.52
CA GLN A 23 35.45 25.98 -16.07
C GLN A 23 34.72 25.10 -17.07
N GLY A 24 33.50 24.66 -16.68
CA GLY A 24 32.55 24.02 -17.60
C GLY A 24 32.19 22.56 -17.30
N ALA A 25 31.70 22.23 -16.10
CA ALA A 25 31.00 20.96 -15.87
C ALA A 25 30.00 20.98 -14.69
N ALA A 26 29.47 22.14 -14.32
CA ALA A 26 28.48 22.27 -13.23
C ALA A 26 27.05 22.63 -13.71
N ALA A 27 26.76 22.49 -15.00
CA ALA A 27 25.45 22.82 -15.56
C ALA A 27 25.04 21.88 -16.70
N ALA A 28 25.00 20.57 -16.47
CA ALA A 28 24.40 19.63 -17.43
C ALA A 28 24.12 18.22 -16.86
N LEU A 29 23.57 18.07 -15.66
CA LEU A 29 23.03 16.76 -15.20
C LEU A 29 21.73 16.91 -14.38
N CYS A 30 20.88 17.87 -14.78
CA CYS A 30 19.53 18.05 -14.23
C CYS A 30 18.42 17.91 -15.29
N GLN A 31 18.69 17.17 -16.39
CA GLN A 31 17.70 16.88 -17.42
C GLN A 31 17.82 15.44 -17.90
N ALA A 32 17.28 14.53 -17.10
CA ALA A 32 16.77 13.25 -17.58
C ALA A 32 15.65 12.76 -16.65
N ALA A 33 14.70 13.64 -16.34
CA ALA A 33 13.39 13.20 -15.92
C ALA A 33 12.69 12.69 -17.19
N LEU A 34 12.86 11.40 -17.48
CA LEU A 34 12.03 10.72 -18.45
C LEU A 34 10.57 10.81 -17.94
N PRO A 35 9.63 11.33 -18.74
CA PRO A 35 8.23 11.31 -18.34
C PRO A 35 7.80 9.86 -18.21
N LEU A 36 7.39 9.46 -17.00
CA LEU A 36 6.63 8.22 -16.80
C LEU A 36 5.44 8.28 -17.76
N PRO A 37 5.22 7.27 -18.62
CA PRO A 37 4.05 7.25 -19.46
C PRO A 37 2.83 7.23 -18.55
N ALA A 38 1.97 8.23 -18.68
CA ALA A 38 0.62 8.20 -18.14
C ALA A 38 -0.03 6.93 -18.66
N ALA A 39 -0.14 5.92 -17.80
CA ALA A 39 -0.90 4.73 -18.09
C ALA A 39 -2.36 5.18 -18.19
N ALA A 40 -2.82 5.41 -19.43
CA ALA A 40 -4.23 5.51 -19.74
C ALA A 40 -4.87 4.16 -19.37
N GLY A 41 -5.37 4.07 -18.13
CA GLY A 41 -6.23 2.98 -17.71
C GLY A 41 -7.51 3.02 -18.56
N PRO A 42 -8.11 1.86 -18.85
CA PRO A 42 -9.38 1.83 -19.58
C PRO A 42 -10.42 2.64 -18.80
N ALA A 43 -11.19 3.45 -19.52
CA ALA A 43 -12.35 4.14 -18.98
C ALA A 43 -13.26 3.13 -18.28
N ARG A 44 -13.32 3.23 -16.95
CA ARG A 44 -13.95 2.24 -16.08
C ARG A 44 -15.44 2.55 -16.03
N ALA A 45 -16.27 1.63 -16.50
CA ALA A 45 -17.71 1.69 -16.36
C ALA A 45 -18.07 1.80 -14.88
N LEU A 46 -18.99 2.71 -14.55
CA LEU A 46 -19.56 2.87 -13.21
C LEU A 46 -20.09 1.51 -12.74
N ALA A 47 -19.45 0.94 -11.72
CA ALA A 47 -19.82 -0.36 -11.16
C ALA A 47 -21.23 -0.28 -10.56
N THR A 48 -22.20 -0.88 -11.25
CA THR A 48 -23.50 -1.23 -10.68
C THR A 48 -23.30 -2.19 -9.51
N GLY A 49 -23.90 -1.87 -8.37
CA GLY A 49 -23.67 -2.49 -7.06
C GLY A 49 -23.56 -4.01 -7.08
N GLY A 50 -22.44 -4.51 -6.58
CA GLY A 50 -22.22 -5.92 -6.35
C GLY A 50 -23.14 -6.49 -5.28
N VAL A 51 -23.34 -7.80 -5.33
CA VAL A 51 -24.23 -8.56 -4.43
C VAL A 51 -23.40 -9.65 -3.74
N ASN A 52 -23.57 -9.81 -2.43
CA ASN A 52 -23.04 -10.94 -1.65
C ASN A 52 -23.51 -12.29 -2.22
N PRO A 53 -22.85 -13.41 -1.89
CA PRO A 53 -23.27 -14.75 -2.32
C PRO A 53 -24.70 -15.15 -1.89
N ASP A 54 -25.26 -14.46 -0.89
CA ASP A 54 -26.61 -14.65 -0.36
C ASP A 54 -27.68 -13.76 -1.04
N GLY A 55 -27.32 -13.00 -2.08
CA GLY A 55 -28.23 -12.13 -2.81
C GLY A 55 -28.49 -10.77 -2.16
N THR A 56 -27.88 -10.48 -1.01
CA THR A 56 -27.93 -9.14 -0.41
C THR A 56 -26.95 -8.21 -1.12
N PRO A 57 -27.30 -6.93 -1.39
CA PRO A 57 -26.31 -5.97 -1.88
C PRO A 57 -25.12 -5.96 -0.90
N PHE A 58 -23.88 -5.91 -1.40
CA PHE A 58 -22.79 -5.52 -0.51
C PHE A 58 -23.23 -4.19 0.13
N ALA A 59 -23.08 -4.05 1.45
CA ALA A 59 -23.62 -2.96 2.28
C ALA A 59 -23.00 -1.57 1.99
N ASP A 60 -22.63 -1.31 0.75
CA ASP A 60 -21.39 -0.68 0.32
C ASP A 60 -21.68 0.31 -0.84
N ALA A 61 -22.81 0.14 -1.54
CA ALA A 61 -23.40 1.15 -2.44
C ALA A 61 -23.92 2.41 -1.72
N GLN A 62 -23.97 2.38 -0.38
CA GLN A 62 -24.33 3.51 0.50
C GLN A 62 -23.19 3.94 1.44
N ARG A 63 -21.98 3.39 1.31
CA ARG A 63 -20.88 3.75 2.21
C ARG A 63 -20.21 5.06 1.80
N ALA A 64 -19.86 5.85 2.80
CA ALA A 64 -19.22 7.15 2.71
C ALA A 64 -17.98 7.18 1.81
N GLY A 65 -17.76 8.26 1.06
CA GLY A 65 -16.46 8.51 0.44
C GLY A 65 -15.40 8.77 1.52
N THR A 66 -14.13 8.50 1.22
CA THR A 66 -13.05 8.81 2.17
C THR A 66 -12.96 10.31 2.43
N ALA A 67 -13.23 11.14 1.42
CA ALA A 67 -13.35 12.59 1.57
C ALA A 67 -14.46 12.99 2.56
N ASP A 68 -15.68 12.48 2.39
CA ASP A 68 -16.81 12.77 3.30
C ASP A 68 -16.49 12.33 4.74
N LEU A 69 -15.83 11.18 4.91
CA LEU A 69 -15.39 10.69 6.22
C LEU A 69 -14.32 11.61 6.84
N CYS A 70 -13.44 12.18 6.02
CA CYS A 70 -12.45 13.13 6.50
C CYS A 70 -13.12 14.40 7.01
N ASP A 71 -14.07 14.97 6.27
CA ASP A 71 -14.78 16.19 6.64
C ASP A 71 -15.49 16.06 8.00
N VAL A 72 -16.03 14.87 8.30
CA VAL A 72 -16.75 14.60 9.56
C VAL A 72 -15.80 14.22 10.71
N HIS A 73 -14.76 13.41 10.44
CA HIS A 73 -13.97 12.75 11.49
C HIS A 73 -12.55 13.31 11.67
N VAL A 74 -12.12 14.24 10.82
CA VAL A 74 -10.84 14.96 10.96
C VAL A 74 -11.15 16.37 11.48
N PRO A 75 -11.05 16.61 12.80
CA PRO A 75 -11.36 17.92 13.36
C PRO A 75 -10.32 18.97 12.92
N GLU A 76 -10.80 20.16 12.60
CA GLU A 76 -9.95 21.33 12.41
C GLU A 76 -9.24 21.71 13.73
N PRO A 77 -7.99 22.21 13.67
CA PRO A 77 -7.22 22.46 12.46
C PRO A 77 -6.37 21.23 12.04
N VAL A 78 -6.30 21.00 10.73
CA VAL A 78 -5.67 19.79 10.14
C VAL A 78 -4.18 19.61 10.47
N ASP A 79 -3.49 20.64 10.94
CA ASP A 79 -2.07 20.61 11.34
C ASP A 79 -1.83 19.86 12.66
N LYS A 80 -2.86 19.59 13.47
CA LYS A 80 -2.74 18.84 14.72
C LYS A 80 -2.86 17.34 14.53
N ILE A 81 -1.73 16.70 14.22
CA ILE A 81 -1.64 15.23 14.02
C ILE A 81 -2.03 14.45 15.29
N SER A 82 -1.76 14.98 16.49
CA SER A 82 -1.91 14.27 17.76
C SER A 82 -3.36 13.99 18.20
N GLN A 83 -4.36 14.59 17.56
CA GLN A 83 -5.78 14.42 17.93
C GLN A 83 -6.59 13.60 16.91
N ARG A 84 -5.96 13.11 15.84
CA ARG A 84 -6.69 12.36 14.81
C ARG A 84 -7.07 10.97 15.32
N LYS A 85 -8.37 10.68 15.32
CA LYS A 85 -8.92 9.33 15.57
C LYS A 85 -8.79 8.42 14.35
N VAL A 86 -8.52 9.01 13.19
CA VAL A 86 -8.39 8.33 11.90
C VAL A 86 -6.98 8.51 11.34
N GLN A 87 -6.51 7.52 10.60
CA GLN A 87 -5.22 7.52 9.93
C GLN A 87 -5.45 7.55 8.42
N ILE A 88 -4.66 8.33 7.69
CA ILE A 88 -4.78 8.49 6.24
C ILE A 88 -3.48 8.00 5.61
N ALA A 89 -3.58 7.04 4.70
CA ALA A 89 -2.44 6.50 4.00
C ALA A 89 -1.81 7.53 3.05
N GLN A 90 -0.49 7.47 2.91
CA GLN A 90 0.24 8.32 1.99
C GLN A 90 -0.29 8.17 0.55
N PRO A 91 -0.61 9.28 -0.14
CA PRO A 91 -1.17 9.23 -1.49
C PRO A 91 -0.15 8.74 -2.52
N GLY A 92 -0.64 8.22 -3.64
CA GLY A 92 0.16 7.84 -4.81
C GLY A 92 0.93 6.52 -4.68
N LEU A 93 0.83 5.81 -3.55
CA LEU A 93 1.52 4.55 -3.34
C LEU A 93 0.78 3.35 -3.96
N PHE A 94 -0.56 3.36 -3.89
CA PHE A 94 -1.39 2.25 -4.34
C PHE A 94 -2.08 2.55 -5.66
N ARG A 95 -2.24 1.52 -6.48
CA ARG A 95 -2.99 1.51 -7.73
C ARG A 95 -4.18 0.58 -7.63
N ASP A 96 -5.27 0.95 -8.29
CA ASP A 96 -6.47 0.13 -8.40
C ASP A 96 -6.32 -0.98 -9.44
N PHE A 97 -6.65 -2.20 -9.03
CA PHE A 97 -6.61 -3.40 -9.86
C PHE A 97 -7.88 -4.24 -9.80
N GLY A 98 -8.75 -4.05 -8.79
CA GLY A 98 -10.02 -4.79 -8.68
C GLY A 98 -11.03 -4.37 -9.75
N GLY A 99 -12.20 -5.00 -9.82
CA GLY A 99 -13.32 -4.46 -10.60
C GLY A 99 -14.04 -3.32 -9.88
N ARG A 100 -13.88 -3.24 -8.55
CA ARG A 100 -14.43 -2.18 -7.71
C ARG A 100 -13.34 -1.23 -7.21
N ALA A 101 -13.56 0.08 -7.30
CA ALA A 101 -12.61 1.10 -6.82
C ALA A 101 -12.84 1.44 -5.33
N LYS A 102 -14.12 1.57 -4.95
CA LYS A 102 -14.55 1.91 -3.60
C LYS A 102 -14.98 0.68 -2.81
N PHE A 103 -14.35 0.41 -1.68
CA PHE A 103 -14.64 -0.72 -0.80
C PHE A 103 -14.25 -0.41 0.65
N SER A 104 -14.86 -1.10 1.60
CA SER A 104 -14.55 -0.91 3.01
C SER A 104 -14.96 -2.10 3.87
N GLY A 105 -14.42 -2.16 5.09
CA GLY A 105 -14.81 -3.16 6.07
C GLY A 105 -13.76 -3.39 7.16
N PRO A 106 -14.00 -4.36 8.05
CA PRO A 106 -13.03 -4.73 9.08
C PRO A 106 -11.76 -5.29 8.46
N ALA A 107 -10.62 -4.82 8.93
CA ALA A 107 -9.30 -5.21 8.48
C ALA A 107 -8.95 -6.59 9.02
N SER A 108 -8.43 -7.42 8.13
CA SER A 108 -7.79 -8.67 8.48
C SER A 108 -6.37 -8.61 7.96
N THR A 109 -5.37 -8.78 8.81
CA THR A 109 -3.98 -8.46 8.44
C THR A 109 -3.12 -9.70 8.22
N VAL A 110 -2.19 -9.61 7.28
CA VAL A 110 -1.14 -10.60 7.03
C VAL A 110 0.16 -9.85 6.84
N LEU A 111 1.19 -10.23 7.57
CA LEU A 111 2.56 -9.78 7.36
C LEU A 111 3.35 -10.93 6.74
N CYS A 112 3.85 -10.74 5.53
CA CYS A 112 4.67 -11.72 4.84
C CYS A 112 5.83 -11.05 4.10
N PHE A 113 6.77 -11.84 3.60
CA PHE A 113 7.86 -11.33 2.76
C PHE A 113 8.14 -12.31 1.64
N GLU A 114 7.78 -11.91 0.42
CA GLU A 114 7.98 -12.70 -0.81
C GLU A 114 7.35 -14.10 -0.79
N ASN A 115 6.32 -14.25 0.05
CA ASN A 115 5.57 -15.48 0.21
C ASN A 115 4.08 -15.18 0.38
N ASN A 116 3.24 -16.17 0.08
CA ASN A 116 1.79 -16.06 0.19
C ASN A 116 1.02 -17.26 0.80
N PRO A 117 1.62 -18.22 1.56
CA PRO A 117 0.84 -19.30 2.16
C PRO A 117 -0.33 -18.83 3.04
N LEU A 118 -0.15 -17.78 3.85
CA LEU A 118 -1.22 -17.23 4.71
C LEU A 118 -2.24 -16.42 3.92
N VAL A 119 -1.80 -15.68 2.90
CA VAL A 119 -2.71 -14.95 2.02
C VAL A 119 -3.67 -15.93 1.33
N ARG A 120 -3.15 -17.04 0.80
CA ARG A 120 -3.99 -18.10 0.23
C ARG A 120 -4.96 -18.67 1.28
N LYS A 121 -4.46 -19.01 2.47
CA LYS A 121 -5.30 -19.57 3.54
C LYS A 121 -6.45 -18.61 3.89
N ALA A 122 -6.16 -17.33 4.08
CA ALA A 122 -7.17 -16.33 4.37
C ALA A 122 -8.21 -16.20 3.24
N LEU A 123 -7.77 -16.11 1.99
CA LEU A 123 -8.67 -15.87 0.87
C LEU A 123 -9.45 -17.10 0.42
N CYS A 124 -8.91 -18.31 0.59
CA CYS A 124 -9.54 -19.56 0.15
C CYS A 124 -10.33 -20.26 1.25
N ASP A 125 -9.85 -20.23 2.50
CA ASP A 125 -10.38 -21.07 3.58
C ASP A 125 -11.27 -20.27 4.57
N GLU A 126 -11.15 -18.94 4.62
CA GLU A 126 -11.95 -18.09 5.51
C GLU A 126 -13.08 -17.38 4.75
N LYS A 127 -14.20 -17.17 5.44
CA LYS A 127 -15.28 -16.29 4.96
C LYS A 127 -14.84 -14.84 5.06
N GLY A 128 -15.06 -14.08 3.99
CA GLY A 128 -14.76 -12.67 3.93
C GLY A 128 -15.71 -11.84 4.77
N GLU A 129 -17.02 -12.11 4.73
CA GLU A 129 -18.05 -11.37 5.51
C GLU A 129 -17.92 -9.84 5.38
N GLY A 130 -17.53 -9.36 4.19
CA GLY A 130 -17.29 -7.94 3.94
C GLY A 130 -16.00 -7.39 4.55
N ARG A 131 -15.11 -8.23 5.10
CA ARG A 131 -13.77 -7.84 5.56
C ARG A 131 -12.87 -7.41 4.41
N VAL A 132 -11.84 -6.64 4.77
CA VAL A 132 -10.76 -6.22 3.87
C VAL A 132 -9.48 -6.93 4.29
N LEU A 133 -8.87 -7.70 3.37
CA LEU A 133 -7.58 -8.32 3.64
C LEU A 133 -6.47 -7.30 3.39
N VAL A 134 -5.67 -7.01 4.41
CA VAL A 134 -4.53 -6.12 4.35
C VAL A 134 -3.24 -6.94 4.44
N VAL A 135 -2.47 -6.95 3.36
CA VAL A 135 -1.25 -7.73 3.24
C VAL A 135 -0.05 -6.79 3.19
N ASP A 136 0.81 -6.88 4.18
CA ASP A 136 2.14 -6.28 4.13
C ASP A 136 3.15 -7.29 3.60
N ALA A 137 3.60 -7.10 2.37
CA ALA A 137 4.60 -7.92 1.70
C ALA A 137 6.00 -7.26 1.70
N GLY A 138 6.21 -6.24 2.56
CA GLY A 138 7.46 -5.50 2.67
C GLY A 138 7.79 -4.63 1.45
N ALA A 139 6.76 -4.19 0.70
CA ALA A 139 6.92 -3.47 -0.56
C ALA A 139 7.84 -4.17 -1.59
N SER A 140 7.94 -5.50 -1.54
CA SER A 140 8.80 -6.20 -2.50
C SER A 140 8.24 -6.10 -3.91
N MET A 141 9.08 -5.57 -4.80
CA MET A 141 8.82 -5.49 -6.24
C MET A 141 9.33 -6.71 -7.01
N ARG A 142 9.83 -7.75 -6.33
CA ARG A 142 10.47 -8.91 -6.96
C ARG A 142 9.52 -10.07 -7.26
N CYS A 143 8.35 -10.11 -6.64
CA CYS A 143 7.37 -11.17 -6.86
C CYS A 143 5.95 -10.72 -6.53
N ALA A 144 4.96 -11.37 -7.14
CA ALA A 144 3.55 -11.19 -6.86
C ALA A 144 3.04 -12.13 -5.77
N VAL A 145 2.38 -11.56 -4.76
CA VAL A 145 1.76 -12.32 -3.66
C VAL A 145 0.30 -12.67 -3.93
N LEU A 146 -0.37 -11.91 -4.79
CA LEU A 146 -1.75 -12.12 -5.23
C LEU A 146 -1.80 -12.37 -6.74
N GLY A 147 -2.67 -13.29 -7.16
CA GLY A 147 -3.01 -13.54 -8.56
C GLY A 147 -4.51 -13.84 -8.72
N ASP A 148 -4.92 -14.12 -9.95
CA ASP A 148 -6.30 -14.40 -10.37
C ASP A 148 -7.04 -15.43 -9.49
N ASN A 149 -6.47 -16.63 -9.30
CA ASN A 149 -7.11 -17.71 -8.54
C ASN A 149 -7.43 -17.31 -7.09
N LEU A 150 -6.56 -16.52 -6.47
CA LEU A 150 -6.76 -16.04 -5.11
C LEU A 150 -7.81 -14.93 -5.06
N ALA A 151 -7.81 -14.03 -6.04
CA ALA A 151 -8.80 -12.98 -6.16
C ALA A 151 -10.21 -13.55 -6.44
N GLU A 152 -10.32 -14.56 -7.30
CA GLU A 152 -11.58 -15.28 -7.53
C GLU A 152 -12.10 -15.95 -6.26
N SER A 153 -11.20 -16.59 -5.49
CA SER A 153 -11.56 -17.20 -4.22
C SER A 153 -12.04 -16.14 -3.22
N ALA A 154 -11.36 -14.99 -3.17
CA ALA A 154 -11.75 -13.87 -2.32
C ALA A 154 -13.16 -13.36 -2.64
N GLN A 155 -13.47 -13.19 -3.92
CA GLN A 155 -14.81 -12.78 -4.35
C GLN A 155 -15.87 -13.83 -3.97
N LYS A 156 -15.60 -15.11 -4.22
CA LYS A 156 -16.50 -16.22 -3.88
C LYS A 156 -16.77 -16.30 -2.38
N ASN A 157 -15.75 -16.02 -1.56
CA ASN A 157 -15.84 -16.03 -0.10
C ASN A 157 -16.40 -14.72 0.49
N GLY A 158 -16.78 -13.73 -0.34
CA GLY A 158 -17.43 -12.51 0.12
C GLY A 158 -16.50 -11.49 0.79
N TRP A 159 -15.23 -11.44 0.38
CA TRP A 159 -14.31 -10.38 0.79
C TRP A 159 -14.70 -9.06 0.09
N SER A 160 -14.71 -7.94 0.83
CA SER A 160 -15.01 -6.62 0.24
C SER A 160 -13.84 -6.12 -0.61
N GLY A 161 -12.61 -6.37 -0.14
CA GLY A 161 -11.41 -6.08 -0.93
C GLY A 161 -10.11 -6.56 -0.33
N ILE A 162 -9.03 -6.30 -1.06
CA ILE A 162 -7.66 -6.70 -0.74
C ILE A 162 -6.74 -5.51 -0.97
N ILE A 163 -5.93 -5.17 0.04
CA ILE A 163 -4.89 -4.16 -0.05
C ILE A 163 -3.55 -4.87 0.11
N VAL A 164 -2.65 -4.69 -0.86
CA VAL A 164 -1.36 -5.37 -0.91
C VAL A 164 -0.24 -4.34 -0.95
N HIS A 165 0.52 -4.23 0.13
CA HIS A 165 1.77 -3.49 0.17
C HIS A 165 2.90 -4.35 -0.46
N GLY A 166 2.79 -4.51 -1.78
CA GLY A 166 3.66 -5.32 -2.63
C GLY A 166 3.08 -5.44 -4.06
N CYS A 167 3.58 -6.42 -4.82
CA CYS A 167 3.12 -6.68 -6.18
C CYS A 167 2.02 -7.73 -6.29
N ILE A 168 1.23 -7.62 -7.36
CA ILE A 168 0.25 -8.61 -7.79
C ILE A 168 0.52 -9.06 -9.23
N ARG A 169 -0.23 -10.02 -9.74
CA ARG A 169 -0.18 -10.44 -11.14
C ARG A 169 -1.59 -10.71 -11.68
N ASP A 170 -1.68 -10.98 -12.98
CA ASP A 170 -2.94 -11.27 -13.66
C ASP A 170 -3.95 -10.12 -13.51
N SER A 171 -3.45 -8.88 -13.52
CA SER A 171 -4.22 -7.68 -13.20
C SER A 171 -5.43 -7.47 -14.11
N ALA A 172 -5.37 -7.90 -15.37
CA ALA A 172 -6.49 -7.82 -16.30
C ALA A 172 -7.67 -8.71 -15.85
N THR A 173 -7.37 -9.92 -15.38
CA THR A 173 -8.39 -10.85 -14.84
C THR A 173 -8.95 -10.32 -13.52
N ILE A 174 -8.08 -9.80 -12.64
CA ILE A 174 -8.50 -9.20 -11.36
C ILE A 174 -9.42 -7.99 -11.60
N ALA A 175 -9.13 -7.17 -12.62
CA ALA A 175 -9.94 -6.01 -12.97
C ALA A 175 -11.34 -6.39 -13.50
N ALA A 176 -11.51 -7.62 -14.00
CA ALA A 176 -12.79 -8.12 -14.46
C ALA A 176 -13.70 -8.67 -13.33
N LEU A 177 -13.22 -8.71 -12.08
CA LEU A 177 -13.98 -9.19 -10.92
C LEU A 177 -14.86 -8.08 -10.34
N PRO A 178 -16.18 -8.06 -10.60
CA PRO A 178 -17.03 -6.90 -10.34
C PRO A 178 -17.21 -6.59 -8.85
N ASN A 179 -17.08 -7.61 -7.99
CA ASN A 179 -17.47 -7.52 -6.59
C ASN A 179 -16.26 -7.44 -5.65
N LEU A 180 -15.05 -7.26 -6.18
CA LEU A 180 -13.83 -7.24 -5.39
C LEU A 180 -13.04 -5.96 -5.62
N GLY A 181 -12.74 -5.26 -4.54
CA GLY A 181 -11.74 -4.19 -4.54
C GLY A 181 -10.33 -4.76 -4.41
N VAL A 182 -9.39 -4.31 -5.23
CA VAL A 182 -7.97 -4.69 -5.08
C VAL A 182 -7.10 -3.47 -5.28
N LYS A 183 -6.27 -3.15 -4.30
CA LYS A 183 -5.25 -2.11 -4.36
C LYS A 183 -3.87 -2.72 -4.12
N ALA A 184 -2.88 -2.37 -4.94
CA ALA A 184 -1.51 -2.85 -4.78
C ALA A 184 -0.48 -1.82 -5.29
N LEU A 185 0.82 -2.04 -5.02
CA LEU A 185 1.86 -1.11 -5.47
C LEU A 185 2.10 -1.20 -6.98
N ALA A 186 2.26 -2.42 -7.49
CA ALA A 186 2.58 -2.67 -8.89
C ALA A 186 2.19 -4.09 -9.31
N THR A 187 2.43 -4.41 -10.58
CA THR A 187 2.33 -5.76 -11.11
C THR A 187 3.71 -6.37 -11.27
N HIS A 188 3.85 -7.67 -11.02
CA HIS A 188 5.07 -8.42 -11.27
C HIS A 188 4.76 -9.84 -11.77
N PRO A 189 5.35 -10.32 -12.87
CA PRO A 189 4.98 -11.60 -13.47
C PRO A 189 5.40 -12.83 -12.63
N LEU A 190 6.49 -12.73 -11.87
CA LEU A 190 7.00 -13.83 -11.05
C LEU A 190 6.07 -14.11 -9.85
N LYS A 191 5.71 -15.37 -9.62
CA LYS A 191 4.95 -15.80 -8.44
C LYS A 191 5.82 -15.77 -7.17
N SER A 192 5.21 -15.47 -6.02
CA SER A 192 5.86 -15.55 -4.71
C SER A 192 6.25 -16.98 -4.33
N SER A 193 7.15 -17.10 -3.35
CA SER A 193 7.52 -18.38 -2.75
C SER A 193 6.37 -18.96 -1.90
N LYS A 194 6.47 -20.25 -1.60
CA LYS A 194 5.58 -20.93 -0.65
C LYS A 194 6.30 -21.30 0.66
N ARG A 195 7.50 -20.74 0.88
CA ARG A 195 8.29 -20.89 2.11
C ARG A 195 7.75 -19.96 3.19
N ASP A 196 7.99 -20.33 4.45
CA ASP A 196 7.64 -19.64 5.71
C ASP A 196 6.39 -18.73 5.65
N PRO A 197 5.26 -19.12 6.26
CA PRO A 197 3.98 -18.44 6.09
C PRO A 197 3.95 -16.93 6.40
N GLY A 198 4.87 -16.43 7.25
CA GLY A 198 4.77 -15.10 7.84
C GLY A 198 3.84 -15.08 9.06
N PHE A 199 3.27 -13.92 9.36
CA PHE A 199 2.43 -13.68 10.53
C PHE A 199 1.00 -13.29 10.13
N ARG A 200 0.01 -13.81 10.85
CA ARG A 200 -1.41 -13.53 10.67
C ARG A 200 -1.91 -12.70 11.85
N ASP A 201 -2.86 -11.81 11.62
CA ASP A 201 -3.53 -11.02 12.66
C ASP A 201 -2.55 -10.24 13.54
N VAL A 202 -1.51 -9.70 12.92
CA VAL A 202 -0.54 -8.79 13.55
C VAL A 202 -0.73 -7.37 13.02
N PRO A 203 -0.43 -6.32 13.81
CA PRO A 203 -0.41 -4.96 13.30
C PRO A 203 0.59 -4.82 12.14
N VAL A 204 0.16 -4.21 11.05
CA VAL A 204 1.00 -3.92 9.87
C VAL A 204 1.16 -2.42 9.72
N THR A 205 2.35 -1.96 9.33
CA THR A 205 2.65 -0.52 9.23
C THR A 205 3.27 -0.21 7.89
N PHE A 206 2.54 0.55 7.07
CA PHE A 206 2.98 1.00 5.75
C PHE A 206 2.26 2.29 5.36
N ALA A 207 2.78 3.02 4.37
CA ALA A 207 2.18 4.28 3.89
C ALA A 207 1.88 5.31 5.01
N GLY A 208 2.66 5.31 6.10
CA GLY A 208 2.44 6.21 7.24
C GLY A 208 1.27 5.85 8.15
N VAL A 209 0.65 4.68 7.99
CA VAL A 209 -0.45 4.19 8.84
C VAL A 209 -0.13 2.85 9.47
N THR A 210 -0.64 2.63 10.67
CA THR A 210 -0.62 1.32 11.35
C THR A 210 -2.03 0.74 11.36
N ILE A 211 -2.21 -0.42 10.75
CA ILE A 211 -3.48 -1.12 10.63
C ILE A 211 -3.43 -2.33 11.55
N LYS A 212 -4.34 -2.39 12.51
CA LYS A 212 -4.51 -3.53 13.42
C LYS A 212 -5.63 -4.44 12.90
N PRO A 213 -5.58 -5.73 13.23
CA PRO A 213 -6.73 -6.61 13.00
C PRO A 213 -7.98 -6.05 13.67
N GLY A 214 -9.09 -5.97 12.93
CA GLY A 214 -10.36 -5.42 13.40
C GLY A 214 -10.54 -3.91 13.21
N ASP A 215 -9.47 -3.16 12.87
CA ASP A 215 -9.62 -1.75 12.46
C ASP A 215 -10.50 -1.67 11.21
N TRP A 216 -11.22 -0.58 11.01
CA TRP A 216 -12.00 -0.35 9.80
C TRP A 216 -11.15 0.34 8.74
N VAL A 217 -11.20 -0.22 7.53
CA VAL A 217 -10.49 0.31 6.36
C VAL A 217 -11.51 0.78 5.35
N TYR A 218 -11.28 1.98 4.83
CA TYR A 218 -12.04 2.60 3.76
C TYR A 218 -11.08 2.92 2.63
N ALA A 219 -11.42 2.47 1.42
CA ALA A 219 -10.57 2.64 0.26
C ALA A 219 -11.42 3.07 -0.92
N ASP A 220 -11.00 4.12 -1.62
CA ASP A 220 -11.63 4.63 -2.83
C ASP A 220 -10.56 5.22 -3.77
N GLU A 221 -10.99 5.93 -4.80
CA GLU A 221 -10.14 6.59 -5.78
C GLU A 221 -9.20 7.64 -5.18
N ASP A 222 -9.60 8.27 -4.07
CA ASP A 222 -8.84 9.34 -3.42
C ASP A 222 -7.74 8.77 -2.50
N GLY A 223 -8.04 7.68 -1.78
CA GLY A 223 -7.04 7.07 -0.92
C GLY A 223 -7.51 5.92 -0.05
N ILE A 224 -6.76 5.71 1.04
CA ILE A 224 -7.06 4.71 2.07
C ILE A 224 -7.12 5.43 3.41
N LEU A 225 -8.24 5.29 4.10
CA LEU A 225 -8.49 5.77 5.45
C LEU A 225 -8.67 4.58 6.39
N VAL A 226 -8.11 4.70 7.59
CA VAL A 226 -8.14 3.65 8.62
C VAL A 226 -8.66 4.25 9.92
N ALA A 227 -9.60 3.56 10.56
CA ALA A 227 -10.20 3.95 11.83
C ALA A 227 -10.24 2.77 12.80
N PRO A 228 -10.20 2.97 14.12
CA PRO A 228 -10.31 1.86 15.09
C PRO A 228 -11.69 1.17 15.12
N HIS A 229 -12.72 1.78 14.54
CA HIS A 229 -14.10 1.29 14.53
C HIS A 229 -14.83 1.83 13.29
N GLU A 230 -16.03 1.30 13.03
CA GLU A 230 -16.88 1.76 11.94
C GLU A 230 -17.24 3.24 12.13
N LEU A 231 -16.85 4.06 11.15
CA LEU A 231 -17.23 5.45 11.05
C LEU A 231 -18.64 5.56 10.46
N LYS A 232 -19.42 6.46 11.06
CA LYS A 232 -20.75 6.84 10.57
C LYS A 232 -20.66 8.21 9.92
N LEU A 233 -21.39 8.40 8.82
CA LEU A 233 -21.71 9.73 8.30
C LEU A 233 -22.80 10.39 9.14
#